data_AF-A0A831ZGE6-F1
#
_entry.id   AF-A0A831ZGE6-F1
#
_cell.length_a   1.000
_cell.length_b   1.000
_cell.length_c   1.000
_cell.angle_alpha   90.00
_cell.angle_beta   90.00
_cell.angle_gamma   90.00
#
_symmetry.space_group_name_H-M   'P 1'
#
loop_
_entity.id
_entity.type
_entity.pdbx_description
1 polymer ?
#
loop_
_entity_poly.entity_id
_entity_poly.type
_entity_poly.pdbx_seq_one_letter_code
_entity_poly.pdbx_strand_id
1 'polypeptide(L)'
;MNKLEQKTCTGCGASISSASVVCEFCYSRQKGWKNTLLYITTAFAILVLAASLITHTLSVLPNARKAIFWHEQLNLIAFKTARFPPMDKIFVASNNGDGSLFISHVVLEGFATNEPSSHFTSSFRIGKSVEPHNFINYAKSKKEAKSWHGSYVHDVSDQEWLSIRSLASKKSNSRFRTVFFSIDDLKFLQLKEKSRKKKRMLRTFPVKGTIYYYSTEDTTLKSINFDAVACITKRKGSHSSEMFDSDE
;
A
#
# COMPACT_ATOMS: atom_id res chain seq x y z
N MET A 1 -76.95 -16.89 -45.32
CA MET A 1 -75.99 -16.25 -44.39
C MET A 1 -75.49 -17.32 -43.44
N ASN A 2 -74.22 -17.72 -43.55
CA ASN A 2 -73.66 -18.73 -42.65
C ASN A 2 -73.48 -18.08 -41.27
N LYS A 3 -74.21 -18.59 -40.27
CA LYS A 3 -74.03 -18.22 -38.87
C LYS A 3 -72.60 -18.64 -38.51
N LEU A 4 -71.70 -17.67 -38.33
CA LEU A 4 -70.35 -17.95 -37.86
C LEU A 4 -70.46 -18.62 -36.50
N GLU A 5 -69.90 -19.82 -36.37
CA GLU A 5 -69.83 -20.51 -35.08
C GLU A 5 -69.10 -19.62 -34.08
N GLN A 6 -69.71 -19.43 -32.91
CA GLN A 6 -69.13 -18.66 -31.82
C GLN A 6 -68.61 -19.61 -30.74
N LYS A 7 -67.47 -19.26 -30.15
CA LYS A 7 -66.94 -19.90 -28.95
C LYS A 7 -66.71 -18.85 -27.87
N THR A 8 -66.71 -19.26 -26.61
CA THR A 8 -66.36 -18.40 -25.49
C THR A 8 -64.84 -18.25 -25.36
N CYS A 9 -64.39 -17.01 -25.13
CA CYS A 9 -62.99 -16.71 -24.91
C CYS A 9 -62.48 -17.34 -23.61
N THR A 10 -61.36 -18.06 -23.66
CA THR A 10 -60.76 -18.71 -22.47
C THR A 10 -60.27 -17.73 -21.39
N GLY A 11 -60.09 -16.45 -21.72
CA GLY A 11 -59.58 -15.42 -20.79
C GLY A 11 -60.66 -14.54 -20.16
N CYS A 12 -61.56 -13.98 -20.96
CA CYS A 12 -62.58 -13.01 -20.48
C CYS A 12 -64.03 -13.51 -20.61
N GLY A 13 -64.26 -14.71 -21.16
CA GLY A 13 -65.60 -15.26 -21.35
C GLY A 13 -66.42 -14.64 -22.49
N ALA A 14 -65.94 -13.59 -23.17
CA ALA A 14 -66.65 -12.97 -24.29
C ALA A 14 -66.84 -13.94 -25.48
N SER A 15 -67.98 -13.83 -26.19
CA SER A 15 -68.23 -14.60 -27.41
C SER A 15 -67.38 -14.08 -28.57
N ILE A 16 -66.60 -14.97 -29.17
CA ILE A 16 -65.72 -14.68 -30.30
C ILE A 16 -65.95 -15.69 -31.44
N SER A 17 -65.55 -15.35 -32.66
CA SER A 17 -65.59 -16.29 -33.78
C SER A 17 -64.76 -17.55 -33.48
N SER A 18 -65.25 -18.72 -33.86
CA SER A 18 -64.57 -20.01 -33.66
C SER A 18 -63.19 -20.04 -34.33
N ALA A 19 -63.03 -19.31 -35.44
CA ALA A 19 -61.76 -19.16 -36.17
C ALA A 19 -60.77 -18.19 -35.49
N SER A 20 -61.21 -17.34 -34.54
CA SER A 20 -60.34 -16.36 -33.89
C SER A 20 -59.28 -17.05 -33.02
N VAL A 21 -58.02 -16.70 -33.29
CA VAL A 21 -56.83 -17.17 -32.55
C VAL A 21 -56.56 -16.30 -31.32
N VAL A 22 -56.97 -15.03 -31.38
CA VAL A 22 -56.80 -14.00 -30.35
C VAL A 22 -58.17 -13.39 -30.04
N CYS A 23 -58.46 -13.13 -28.77
CA CYS A 23 -59.66 -12.41 -28.38
C CYS A 23 -59.53 -10.92 -28.71
N GLU A 24 -60.52 -10.32 -29.37
CA GLU A 24 -60.52 -8.88 -29.69
C GLU A 24 -60.71 -8.00 -28.44
N PHE A 25 -61.34 -8.53 -27.38
CA PHE A 25 -61.61 -7.79 -26.15
C PHE A 25 -60.45 -7.80 -25.16
N CYS A 26 -59.81 -8.96 -24.96
CA CYS A 26 -58.78 -9.14 -23.92
C CYS A 26 -57.41 -9.59 -24.45
N TYR A 27 -57.26 -9.70 -25.77
CA TYR A 27 -56.03 -10.08 -26.46
C TYR A 27 -55.41 -11.44 -26.04
N SER A 28 -56.16 -12.27 -25.29
CA SER A 28 -55.71 -13.61 -24.90
C SER A 28 -55.72 -14.58 -26.09
N ARG A 29 -54.72 -15.47 -26.18
CA ARG A 29 -54.67 -16.52 -27.20
C ARG A 29 -55.58 -17.67 -26.77
N GLN A 30 -56.34 -18.22 -27.72
CA GLN A 30 -57.33 -19.28 -27.43
C GLN A 30 -56.70 -20.66 -27.18
N LYS A 31 -55.40 -20.85 -27.50
CA LYS A 31 -54.65 -22.06 -27.13
C LYS A 31 -53.99 -21.83 -25.77
N GLY A 32 -54.42 -22.57 -24.74
CA GLY A 32 -53.95 -22.41 -23.34
C GLY A 32 -52.43 -22.37 -23.19
N TRP A 33 -51.69 -23.28 -23.84
CA TRP A 33 -50.22 -23.33 -23.76
C TRP A 33 -49.53 -22.06 -24.24
N LYS A 34 -50.12 -21.32 -25.20
CA LYS A 34 -49.55 -20.07 -25.69
C LYS A 34 -49.67 -18.94 -24.67
N ASN A 35 -50.75 -18.93 -23.87
CA ASN A 35 -50.89 -17.99 -22.75
C ASN A 35 -49.93 -18.35 -21.62
N THR A 36 -49.75 -19.64 -21.32
CA THR A 36 -48.77 -20.10 -20.32
C THR A 36 -47.34 -19.72 -20.74
N LEU A 37 -46.97 -19.95 -22.00
CA LEU A 37 -45.66 -19.57 -22.52
C LEU A 37 -45.45 -18.06 -22.42
N LEU A 38 -46.44 -17.26 -22.85
CA LEU A 38 -46.37 -15.80 -22.74
C LEU A 38 -46.17 -15.36 -21.28
N TYR A 39 -46.95 -15.90 -20.36
CA TYR A 39 -46.83 -15.63 -18.93
C TYR A 39 -45.44 -15.97 -18.39
N ILE A 40 -44.92 -17.16 -18.69
CA ILE A 40 -43.58 -17.59 -18.28
C ILE A 40 -42.51 -16.67 -18.85
N THR A 41 -42.59 -16.31 -20.14
CA THR A 41 -41.60 -15.41 -20.77
C THR A 41 -41.62 -14.02 -20.16
N THR A 42 -42.81 -13.47 -19.86
CA THR A 42 -42.94 -12.15 -19.23
C THR A 42 -42.42 -12.18 -17.79
N ALA A 43 -42.78 -13.21 -17.01
CA ALA A 43 -42.27 -13.39 -15.66
C ALA A 43 -40.74 -13.53 -15.64
N PHE A 44 -40.19 -14.32 -16.56
CA PHE A 44 -38.74 -14.47 -16.71
C PHE A 44 -38.07 -13.15 -17.11
N ALA A 45 -38.65 -12.39 -18.04
CA ALA A 45 -38.13 -11.07 -18.42
C ALA A 45 -38.09 -10.09 -17.23
N ILE A 46 -39.14 -10.05 -16.41
CA ILE A 46 -39.17 -9.22 -15.20
C ILE A 46 -38.08 -9.65 -14.20
N LEU A 47 -37.91 -10.97 -14.00
CA LEU A 47 -36.86 -11.49 -13.11
C LEU A 47 -35.45 -11.13 -13.62
N VAL A 48 -35.21 -11.25 -14.93
CA VAL A 48 -33.93 -10.85 -15.54
C VAL A 48 -33.68 -9.34 -15.37
N LEU A 49 -34.70 -8.50 -15.56
CA LEU A 49 -34.59 -7.07 -15.33
C LEU A 49 -34.27 -6.75 -13.86
N ALA A 50 -34.95 -7.40 -12.92
CA ALA A 50 -34.67 -7.25 -11.49
C ALA A 50 -33.24 -7.68 -11.13
N ALA A 51 -32.79 -8.84 -11.63
CA ALA A 51 -31.44 -9.32 -11.42
C ALA A 51 -30.38 -8.38 -12.05
N SER A 52 -30.65 -7.85 -13.25
CA SER A 52 -29.78 -6.87 -13.91
C SER A 52 -29.69 -5.57 -13.12
N LEU A 53 -30.80 -5.10 -12.55
CA LEU A 53 -30.80 -3.90 -11.71
C LEU A 53 -29.99 -4.13 -10.44
N ILE A 54 -30.20 -5.25 -9.75
CA ILE A 54 -29.45 -5.60 -8.54
C ILE A 54 -27.94 -5.70 -8.82
N THR A 55 -27.56 -6.42 -9.88
CA THR A 55 -26.14 -6.55 -10.26
C THR A 55 -25.52 -5.21 -10.65
N HIS A 56 -26.27 -4.35 -11.35
CA HIS A 56 -25.81 -2.99 -11.66
C HIS A 56 -25.62 -2.15 -10.39
N THR A 57 -26.59 -2.12 -9.49
CA THR A 57 -26.48 -1.38 -8.22
C THR A 57 -25.30 -1.89 -7.39
N LEU A 58 -25.12 -3.20 -7.28
CA LEU A 58 -23.98 -3.80 -6.58
C LEU A 58 -22.64 -3.45 -7.23
N SER A 59 -22.59 -3.30 -8.56
CA SER A 59 -21.37 -2.91 -9.27
C SER A 59 -20.99 -1.44 -9.06
N VAL A 60 -21.97 -0.55 -8.84
CA VAL A 60 -21.76 0.89 -8.65
C VAL A 60 -21.49 1.23 -7.17
N LEU A 61 -22.00 0.43 -6.24
CA LEU A 61 -21.88 0.68 -4.80
C LEU A 61 -20.44 0.92 -4.30
N PRO A 62 -19.40 0.18 -4.75
CA PRO A 62 -18.02 0.44 -4.36
C PRO A 62 -17.56 1.84 -4.78
N ASN A 63 -17.89 2.28 -5.99
CA ASN A 63 -17.51 3.61 -6.50
C ASN A 63 -18.24 4.72 -5.74
N ALA A 64 -19.54 4.54 -5.44
CA ALA A 64 -20.31 5.47 -4.63
C ALA A 64 -19.75 5.57 -3.20
N ARG A 65 -19.36 4.43 -2.60
CA ARG A 65 -18.70 4.42 -1.30
C ARG A 65 -17.39 5.19 -1.33
N LYS A 66 -16.54 4.97 -2.33
CA LYS A 66 -15.26 5.69 -2.49
C LYS A 66 -15.47 7.21 -2.59
N ALA A 67 -16.55 7.65 -3.24
CA ALA A 67 -16.85 9.07 -3.38
C ALA A 67 -17.33 9.75 -2.08
N ILE A 68 -17.90 9.00 -1.13
CA ILE A 68 -18.45 9.54 0.12
C ILE A 68 -17.52 9.29 1.31
N PHE A 69 -16.91 8.10 1.34
CA PHE A 69 -16.09 7.59 2.44
C PHE A 69 -14.70 7.22 1.93
N TRP A 70 -14.01 8.20 1.34
CA TRP A 70 -12.65 8.00 0.88
C TRP A 70 -11.74 7.56 2.03
N HIS A 71 -11.11 6.39 1.87
CA HIS A 71 -10.18 5.88 2.86
C HIS A 71 -8.76 5.80 2.31
N GLU A 72 -7.84 6.48 2.97
CA GLU A 72 -6.42 6.43 2.65
C GLU A 72 -5.69 5.55 3.65
N GLN A 73 -4.95 4.57 3.14
CA GLN A 73 -4.17 3.68 3.99
C GLN A 73 -2.85 3.33 3.32
N LEU A 74 -1.79 4.01 3.72
CA LEU A 74 -0.42 3.69 3.30
C LEU A 74 0.28 2.91 4.41
N ASN A 75 0.70 1.69 4.11
CA ASN A 75 1.39 0.81 5.06
C ASN A 75 2.86 0.67 4.65
N LEU A 76 3.77 1.02 5.54
CA LEU A 76 5.20 0.77 5.35
C LEU A 76 5.51 -0.70 5.65
N ILE A 77 6.16 -1.38 4.72
CA ILE A 77 6.51 -2.81 4.85
C ILE A 77 7.99 -2.99 5.12
N ALA A 78 8.82 -2.28 4.36
CA ALA A 78 10.26 -2.33 4.52
C ALA A 78 10.87 -0.97 4.23
N PHE A 79 11.80 -0.56 5.08
CA PHE A 79 12.58 0.64 4.88
C PHE A 79 14.03 0.37 5.24
N LYS A 80 14.92 0.64 4.29
CA LYS A 80 16.36 0.61 4.51
C LYS A 80 17.03 1.71 3.71
N THR A 81 17.86 2.51 4.37
CA THR A 81 18.69 3.52 3.70
C THR A 81 19.98 3.76 4.46
N ALA A 82 20.99 4.34 3.81
CA ALA A 82 22.24 4.74 4.45
C ALA A 82 22.52 6.22 4.20
N ARG A 83 22.96 6.93 5.25
CA ARG A 83 23.17 8.39 5.19
C ARG A 83 24.37 8.76 4.33
N PHE A 84 25.52 8.17 4.60
CA PHE A 84 26.79 8.55 3.96
C PHE A 84 27.79 7.38 3.82
N PRO A 85 28.34 7.17 2.61
CA PRO A 85 27.81 7.63 1.32
C PRO A 85 26.42 7.02 1.05
N PRO A 86 25.55 7.72 0.29
CA PRO A 86 24.21 7.24 -0.04
C PRO A 86 24.32 5.95 -0.87
N MET A 87 23.71 4.90 -0.36
CA MET A 87 23.75 3.54 -0.89
C MET A 87 22.34 3.01 -1.10
N ASP A 88 22.22 1.73 -1.43
CA ASP A 88 20.96 1.03 -1.70
C ASP A 88 19.82 1.55 -0.82
N LYS A 89 18.92 2.29 -1.45
CA LYS A 89 17.67 2.74 -0.85
C LYS A 89 16.66 1.66 -1.16
N ILE A 90 16.12 1.04 -0.14
CA ILE A 90 15.00 0.12 -0.25
C ILE A 90 13.85 0.79 0.49
N PHE A 91 12.77 1.04 -0.23
CA PHE A 91 11.51 1.51 0.32
C PHE A 91 10.41 0.66 -0.29
N VAL A 92 9.69 -0.06 0.57
CA VAL A 92 8.55 -0.88 0.19
C VAL A 92 7.36 -0.46 1.02
N ALA A 93 6.29 -0.06 0.36
CA ALA A 93 5.02 0.30 0.99
C ALA A 93 3.87 -0.27 0.17
N SER A 94 2.74 -0.54 0.81
CA SER A 94 1.48 -0.84 0.14
C SER A 94 0.49 0.29 0.32
N ASN A 95 -0.32 0.52 -0.70
CA ASN A 95 -1.48 1.38 -0.62
C ASN A 95 -2.71 0.49 -0.53
N ASN A 96 -3.33 0.41 0.64
CA ASN A 96 -4.57 -0.33 0.87
C ASN A 96 -5.82 0.58 0.79
N GLY A 97 -5.62 1.88 0.50
CA GLY A 97 -6.69 2.86 0.36
C GLY A 97 -7.39 2.82 -0.99
N ASP A 98 -8.35 3.73 -1.16
CA ASP A 98 -9.29 3.75 -2.29
C ASP A 98 -8.73 4.37 -3.57
N GLY A 99 -7.76 5.29 -3.44
CA GLY A 99 -7.13 6.00 -4.55
C GLY A 99 -5.62 6.02 -4.51
N SER A 100 -5.03 6.48 -5.60
CA SER A 100 -3.59 6.46 -5.80
C SER A 100 -2.91 7.48 -4.87
N LEU A 101 -1.72 7.15 -4.39
CA LEU A 101 -0.95 8.02 -3.49
C LEU A 101 0.39 8.35 -4.14
N PHE A 102 0.79 9.62 -4.14
CA PHE A 102 2.11 10.03 -4.61
C PHE A 102 3.06 10.21 -3.43
N ILE A 103 3.98 9.27 -3.24
CA ILE A 103 4.98 9.32 -2.16
C ILE A 103 6.10 10.27 -2.55
N SER A 104 6.15 11.42 -1.88
CA SER A 104 7.12 12.47 -2.15
C SER A 104 8.49 12.10 -1.58
N HIS A 105 8.58 11.97 -0.27
CA HIS A 105 9.85 11.74 0.41
C HIS A 105 9.66 11.14 1.81
N VAL A 106 10.75 10.61 2.36
CA VAL A 106 10.85 10.15 3.75
C VAL A 106 11.81 11.06 4.49
N VAL A 107 11.40 11.58 5.64
CA VAL A 107 12.26 12.31 6.58
C VAL A 107 12.60 11.39 7.74
N LEU A 108 13.87 11.39 8.14
CA LEU A 108 14.35 10.73 9.35
C LEU A 108 14.89 11.77 10.31
N GLU A 109 14.45 11.69 11.57
CA GLU A 109 14.80 12.60 12.65
C GLU A 109 15.31 11.83 13.85
N GLY A 110 16.33 12.35 14.51
CA GLY A 110 16.88 11.75 15.70
C GLY A 110 18.04 12.55 16.24
N PHE A 111 18.71 12.01 17.25
CA PHE A 111 19.88 12.64 17.86
C PHE A 111 21.16 11.89 17.45
N ALA A 112 22.30 12.57 17.35
CA ALA A 112 23.59 11.93 17.09
C ALA A 112 24.35 11.63 18.40
N THR A 113 24.00 12.28 19.49
CA THR A 113 24.41 11.97 20.86
C THR A 113 23.16 11.95 21.74
N ASN A 114 23.33 12.02 23.06
CA ASN A 114 22.20 12.22 23.98
C ASN A 114 21.87 13.70 24.18
N GLU A 115 22.61 14.60 23.54
CA GLU A 115 22.40 16.04 23.66
C GLU A 115 21.35 16.53 22.65
N PRO A 116 20.45 17.44 23.04
CA PRO A 116 19.48 18.03 22.12
C PRO A 116 20.11 18.76 20.92
N SER A 117 21.29 19.36 21.12
CA SER A 117 22.11 20.03 20.09
C SER A 117 22.53 19.10 18.96
N SER A 118 22.54 17.78 19.20
CA SER A 118 22.96 16.76 18.24
C SER A 118 21.83 16.30 17.31
N HIS A 119 20.69 17.00 17.31
CA HIS A 119 19.56 16.70 16.45
C HIS A 119 19.99 16.66 14.97
N PHE A 120 19.54 15.65 14.26
CA PHE A 120 19.78 15.51 12.84
C PHE A 120 18.49 15.22 12.08
N THR A 121 18.43 15.78 10.88
CA THR A 121 17.38 15.48 9.91
C THR A 121 18.02 14.94 8.63
N SER A 122 17.40 13.94 8.02
CA SER A 122 17.81 13.38 6.74
C SER A 122 16.59 13.13 5.86
N SER A 123 16.57 13.66 4.64
CA SER A 123 15.47 13.50 3.70
C SER A 123 15.85 12.61 2.52
N PHE A 124 14.95 11.71 2.15
CA PHE A 124 15.11 10.76 1.05
C PHE A 124 13.93 10.88 0.10
N ARG A 125 14.16 11.46 -1.09
CA ARG A 125 13.14 11.53 -2.14
C ARG A 125 12.83 10.14 -2.72
N ILE A 126 11.54 9.83 -2.78
CA ILE A 126 10.99 8.62 -3.42
C ILE A 126 10.42 9.01 -4.78
N GLY A 127 9.48 9.95 -4.82
CA GLY A 127 8.93 10.55 -6.03
C GLY A 127 8.20 9.55 -6.92
N LYS A 128 7.30 8.76 -6.34
CA LYS A 128 6.60 7.67 -7.03
C LYS A 128 5.16 7.54 -6.57
N SER A 129 4.28 7.24 -7.52
CA SER A 129 2.88 6.92 -7.25
C SER A 129 2.71 5.44 -6.89
N VAL A 130 1.70 5.15 -6.08
CA VAL A 130 1.28 3.80 -5.69
C VAL A 130 -0.21 3.69 -5.91
N GLU A 131 -0.61 2.81 -6.83
CA GLU A 131 -2.01 2.54 -7.12
C GLU A 131 -2.71 1.83 -5.95
N PRO A 132 -4.04 1.96 -5.82
CA PRO A 132 -4.84 1.20 -4.86
C PRO A 132 -4.55 -0.30 -4.89
N HIS A 133 -4.48 -0.90 -3.72
CA HIS A 133 -4.20 -2.32 -3.47
C HIS A 133 -2.89 -2.83 -4.11
N ASN A 134 -1.94 -1.94 -4.36
CA ASN A 134 -0.66 -2.29 -4.97
C ASN A 134 0.52 -1.96 -4.06
N PHE A 135 1.67 -2.50 -4.41
CA PHE A 135 2.94 -2.27 -3.72
C PHE A 135 3.84 -1.38 -4.57
N ILE A 136 4.54 -0.49 -3.89
CA ILE A 136 5.72 0.15 -4.46
C ILE A 136 6.96 -0.56 -3.96
N ASN A 137 7.85 -0.90 -4.88
CA ASN A 137 9.21 -1.33 -4.57
C ASN A 137 10.19 -0.32 -5.15
N TYR A 138 10.60 0.65 -4.34
CA TYR A 138 11.62 1.59 -4.71
C TYR A 138 12.98 1.07 -4.24
N ALA A 139 13.71 0.47 -5.17
CA ALA A 139 15.09 0.07 -5.00
C ALA A 139 15.98 0.94 -5.89
N LYS A 140 16.74 1.87 -5.30
CA LYS A 140 17.76 2.62 -6.03
C LYS A 140 19.14 2.12 -5.61
N SER A 141 19.70 1.22 -6.40
CA SER A 141 21.12 0.89 -6.31
C SER A 141 21.92 1.86 -7.17
N LYS A 142 22.90 2.54 -6.57
CA LYS A 142 23.88 3.28 -7.37
C LYS A 142 24.87 2.25 -7.91
N LYS A 143 24.91 2.05 -9.24
CA LYS A 143 25.86 1.17 -9.93
C LYS A 143 27.34 1.44 -9.55
N GLU A 144 27.63 2.64 -9.03
CA GLU A 144 28.97 3.07 -8.60
C GLU A 144 29.16 3.11 -7.08
N ALA A 145 28.21 2.61 -6.28
CA ALA A 145 28.44 2.55 -4.85
C ALA A 145 29.50 1.47 -4.58
N LYS A 146 30.78 1.89 -4.62
CA LYS A 146 31.95 1.09 -4.25
C LYS A 146 31.54 0.22 -3.07
N SER A 147 31.60 -1.09 -3.28
CA SER A 147 31.09 -2.11 -2.36
C SER A 147 31.61 -1.81 -0.96
N TRP A 148 30.71 -1.31 -0.10
CA TRP A 148 31.06 -1.01 1.27
C TRP A 148 31.11 -2.31 2.02
N HIS A 149 32.33 -2.75 2.29
CA HIS A 149 32.58 -3.88 3.15
C HIS A 149 32.79 -3.32 4.56
N GLY A 150 31.76 -3.40 5.39
CA GLY A 150 31.82 -3.00 6.78
C GLY A 150 31.15 -4.02 7.68
N SER A 151 31.60 -4.09 8.93
CA SER A 151 30.94 -4.84 9.99
C SER A 151 30.10 -3.90 10.83
N TYR A 152 28.93 -4.36 11.29
CA TYR A 152 28.17 -3.63 12.29
C TYR A 152 28.98 -3.51 13.59
N VAL A 153 28.79 -2.40 14.29
CA VAL A 153 29.42 -2.16 15.59
C VAL A 153 28.71 -3.01 16.64
N HIS A 154 29.49 -3.77 17.40
CA HIS A 154 29.03 -4.67 18.46
C HIS A 154 29.88 -4.49 19.71
N ASP A 155 29.31 -4.78 20.88
CA ASP A 155 30.05 -5.00 22.13
C ASP A 155 30.97 -3.84 22.59
N VAL A 156 30.70 -2.61 22.13
CA VAL A 156 31.41 -1.39 22.55
C VAL A 156 30.80 -0.80 23.81
N SER A 157 31.58 -0.07 24.62
CA SER A 157 31.08 0.66 25.80
C SER A 157 30.15 1.82 25.42
N ASP A 158 29.41 2.39 26.38
CA ASP A 158 28.50 3.51 26.10
C ASP A 158 29.27 4.77 25.67
N GLN A 159 30.43 5.03 26.27
CA GLN A 159 31.28 6.15 25.90
C GLN A 159 31.85 5.99 24.48
N GLU A 160 32.36 4.80 24.14
CA GLU A 160 32.84 4.51 22.79
C GLU A 160 31.69 4.60 21.77
N TRP A 161 30.50 4.13 22.14
CA TRP A 161 29.31 4.21 21.30
C TRP A 161 28.93 5.66 20.97
N LEU A 162 28.95 6.56 21.95
CA LEU A 162 28.68 7.98 21.74
C LEU A 162 29.72 8.63 20.81
N SER A 163 31.01 8.30 20.98
CA SER A 163 32.06 8.78 20.08
C SER A 163 31.87 8.25 18.65
N ILE A 164 31.55 6.97 18.48
CA ILE A 164 31.26 6.37 17.18
C ILE A 164 30.03 7.02 16.53
N ARG A 165 28.97 7.29 17.28
CA ARG A 165 27.73 7.92 16.78
C ARG A 165 27.96 9.37 16.36
N SER A 166 28.71 10.13 17.15
CA SER A 166 29.16 11.48 16.80
C SER A 166 30.04 11.47 15.55
N LEU A 167 30.96 10.53 15.43
CA LEU A 167 31.81 10.38 14.25
C LEU A 167 31.04 9.96 13.00
N ALA A 168 30.05 9.06 13.12
CA ALA A 168 29.23 8.58 12.02
C ALA A 168 28.24 9.62 11.48
N SER A 169 27.91 10.65 12.27
CA SER A 169 27.04 11.74 11.83
C SER A 169 27.77 12.76 10.95
N LYS A 170 29.11 12.86 11.09
CA LYS A 170 29.96 13.77 10.31
C LYS A 170 30.07 13.29 8.85
N LYS A 171 29.66 14.14 7.91
CA LYS A 171 29.69 13.85 6.45
C LYS A 171 31.09 13.53 5.92
N SER A 172 32.15 14.06 6.55
CA SER A 172 33.55 13.82 6.18
C SER A 172 34.07 12.45 6.63
N ASN A 173 33.35 11.73 7.50
CA ASN A 173 33.83 10.46 8.04
C ASN A 173 33.62 9.32 7.04
N SER A 174 34.73 8.76 6.53
CA SER A 174 34.72 7.63 5.61
C SER A 174 34.86 6.26 6.29
N ARG A 175 35.09 6.23 7.62
CA ARG A 175 35.29 5.02 8.43
C ARG A 175 33.98 4.44 8.93
N PHE A 176 33.02 5.30 9.29
CA PHE A 176 31.73 4.89 9.81
C PHE A 176 30.59 5.22 8.86
N ARG A 177 29.52 4.44 8.95
CA ARG A 177 28.28 4.66 8.20
C ARG A 177 27.07 4.31 9.03
N THR A 178 26.12 5.23 9.08
CA THR A 178 24.79 5.01 9.66
C THR A 178 23.85 4.42 8.62
N VAL A 179 23.27 3.27 8.97
CA VAL A 179 22.24 2.56 8.21
C VAL A 179 20.96 2.60 9.03
N PHE A 180 19.87 3.05 8.41
CA PHE A 180 18.56 3.15 9.01
C PHE A 180 17.68 2.01 8.51
N PHE A 181 16.87 1.48 9.40
CA PHE A 181 15.85 0.46 9.13
C PHE A 181 14.51 0.89 9.75
N SER A 182 13.38 0.49 9.17
CA SER A 182 12.16 0.41 9.98
C SER A 182 12.34 -0.67 11.05
N ILE A 183 11.68 -0.51 12.20
CA ILE A 183 11.82 -1.47 13.30
C ILE A 183 11.38 -2.89 12.91
N ASP A 184 10.40 -2.98 12.01
CA ASP A 184 9.85 -4.24 11.48
C ASP A 184 10.54 -4.72 10.19
N ASP A 185 11.62 -4.05 9.73
CA ASP A 185 12.34 -4.48 8.53
C ASP A 185 12.94 -5.88 8.73
N LEU A 186 12.59 -6.82 7.85
CA LEU A 186 13.05 -8.21 7.92
C LEU A 186 14.58 -8.33 7.99
N LYS A 187 15.33 -7.48 7.28
CA LYS A 187 16.81 -7.54 7.31
C LYS A 187 17.35 -7.05 8.65
N PHE A 188 16.69 -6.09 9.29
CA PHE A 188 17.04 -5.67 10.64
C PHE A 188 16.78 -6.79 11.66
N LEU A 189 15.61 -7.43 11.59
CA LEU A 189 15.27 -8.55 12.47
C LEU A 189 16.26 -9.71 12.34
N GLN A 190 16.64 -10.07 11.10
CA GLN A 190 17.66 -11.06 10.81
C GLN A 190 19.04 -10.66 11.37
N LEU A 191 19.41 -9.37 11.27
CA LEU A 191 20.67 -8.85 11.82
C LEU A 191 20.69 -8.96 13.35
N LYS A 192 19.58 -8.59 14.02
CA LYS A 192 19.41 -8.70 15.47
C LYS A 192 19.50 -10.16 15.92
N GLU A 193 18.81 -11.06 15.24
CA GLU A 193 18.84 -12.50 15.53
C GLU A 193 20.25 -13.09 15.34
N LYS A 194 20.94 -12.74 14.24
CA LYS A 194 22.32 -13.18 13.98
C LYS A 194 23.29 -12.70 15.05
N SER A 195 23.11 -11.48 15.55
CA SER A 195 23.93 -10.92 16.64
C SER A 195 23.67 -11.67 17.94
N ARG A 196 22.39 -11.92 18.26
CA ARG A 196 21.96 -12.73 19.41
C ARG A 196 22.55 -14.15 19.38
N LYS A 197 22.47 -14.85 18.24
CA LYS A 197 23.05 -16.19 18.07
C LYS A 197 24.56 -16.22 18.31
N LYS A 198 25.26 -15.13 17.98
CA LYS A 198 26.70 -14.97 18.22
C LYS A 198 27.05 -14.43 19.62
N LYS A 199 26.07 -14.26 20.51
CA LYS A 199 26.23 -13.64 21.83
C LYS A 199 26.89 -12.25 21.76
N ARG A 200 26.57 -11.48 20.70
CA ARG A 200 27.05 -10.11 20.50
C ARG A 200 25.89 -9.13 20.65
N MET A 201 26.11 -8.03 21.35
CA MET A 201 25.18 -6.94 21.48
C MET A 201 25.32 -6.01 20.26
N LEU A 202 24.34 -6.04 19.35
CA LEU A 202 24.22 -5.05 18.27
C LEU A 202 23.84 -3.69 18.88
N ARG A 203 24.70 -2.69 18.69
CA ARG A 203 24.40 -1.32 19.13
C ARG A 203 23.49 -0.62 18.14
N THR A 204 22.43 -0.02 18.66
CA THR A 204 21.41 0.71 17.90
C THR A 204 20.97 1.97 18.62
N PHE A 205 20.38 2.92 17.91
CA PHE A 205 19.68 4.04 18.52
C PHE A 205 18.36 4.34 17.79
N PRO A 206 17.33 4.83 18.50
CA PRO A 206 16.03 5.10 17.91
C PRO A 206 16.09 6.32 16.98
N VAL A 207 15.27 6.27 15.93
CA VAL A 207 15.09 7.33 14.93
C VAL A 207 13.60 7.39 14.62
N LYS A 208 13.04 8.59 14.48
CA LYS A 208 11.67 8.77 14.00
C LYS A 208 11.69 8.92 12.49
N GLY A 209 10.83 8.17 11.81
CA GLY A 209 10.62 8.31 10.38
C GLY A 209 9.26 8.91 10.08
N THR A 210 9.20 9.78 9.08
CA THR A 210 7.95 10.36 8.58
C THR A 210 7.91 10.22 7.07
N ILE A 211 6.87 9.56 6.55
CA ILE A 211 6.61 9.43 5.12
C ILE A 211 5.66 10.56 4.74
N TYR A 212 6.06 11.37 3.77
CA TYR A 212 5.22 12.43 3.20
C TYR A 212 4.68 11.99 1.84
N TYR A 213 3.37 12.09 1.66
CA TYR A 213 2.68 11.71 0.43
C TYR A 213 1.54 12.67 0.10
N TYR A 214 1.16 12.73 -1.17
CA TYR A 214 0.00 13.47 -1.64
C TYR A 214 -1.13 12.50 -1.96
N SER A 215 -2.34 12.85 -1.53
CA SER A 215 -3.57 12.20 -1.98
C SER A 215 -3.98 12.71 -3.35
N THR A 216 -4.49 11.82 -4.21
CA THR A 216 -5.10 12.25 -5.47
C THR A 216 -6.49 12.87 -5.31
N GLU A 217 -7.16 12.66 -4.17
CA GLU A 217 -8.50 13.22 -3.93
C GLU A 217 -8.43 14.73 -3.66
N ASP A 218 -7.64 15.13 -2.67
CA ASP A 218 -7.60 16.50 -2.16
C ASP A 218 -6.31 17.24 -2.54
N THR A 219 -5.33 16.56 -3.15
CA THR A 219 -3.99 17.10 -3.50
C THR A 219 -3.22 17.68 -2.31
N THR A 220 -3.59 17.31 -1.08
CA THR A 220 -2.94 17.80 0.13
C THR A 220 -1.75 16.92 0.51
N LEU A 221 -0.75 17.53 1.14
CA LEU A 221 0.40 16.82 1.67
C LEU A 221 0.03 16.21 3.02
N LYS A 222 0.01 14.89 3.09
CA LYS A 222 -0.25 14.10 4.30
C LYS A 222 1.03 13.42 4.77
N SER A 223 1.02 12.96 6.02
CA SER A 223 2.18 12.31 6.61
C SER A 223 1.81 11.12 7.49
N ILE A 224 2.68 10.11 7.52
CA ILE A 224 2.58 8.95 8.41
C ILE A 224 3.91 8.76 9.11
N ASN A 225 3.86 8.63 10.42
CA ASN A 225 5.03 8.36 11.25
C ASN A 225 5.28 6.85 11.36
N PHE A 226 6.54 6.47 11.45
CA PHE A 226 6.97 5.10 11.72
C PHE A 226 8.23 5.10 12.59
N ASP A 227 8.39 4.03 13.37
CA ASP A 227 9.58 3.85 14.18
C ASP A 227 10.72 3.27 13.33
N ALA A 228 11.86 3.95 13.39
CA ALA A 228 13.08 3.54 12.74
C ALA A 228 14.20 3.31 13.76
N VAL A 229 15.19 2.57 13.32
CA VAL A 229 16.37 2.24 14.10
C VAL A 229 17.61 2.49 13.26
N ALA A 230 18.60 3.14 13.86
CA ALA A 230 19.90 3.33 13.25
C ALA A 230 20.91 2.32 13.79
N CYS A 231 21.63 1.69 12.87
CA CYS A 231 22.81 0.87 13.14
C CYS A 231 24.04 1.55 12.53
N ILE A 232 25.20 1.38 13.14
CA ILE A 232 26.46 1.90 12.60
C ILE A 232 27.32 0.74 12.10
N THR A 233 27.88 0.90 10.90
CA THR A 233 28.88 0.00 10.33
C THR A 233 30.25 0.67 10.31
N LYS A 234 31.29 -0.10 10.64
CA LYS A 234 32.70 0.29 10.55
C LYS A 234 33.30 -0.36 9.30
N ARG A 235 33.99 0.42 8.47
CA ARG A 235 34.63 -0.06 7.23
C ARG A 235 35.74 -1.06 7.55
N LYS A 236 35.79 -2.18 6.83
CA LYS A 236 36.87 -3.18 6.93
C LYS A 236 38.15 -2.60 6.31
N GLY A 237 39.27 -2.66 7.02
CA GLY A 237 40.57 -2.16 6.54
C GLY A 237 40.94 -0.73 6.94
N SER A 238 40.13 -0.03 7.75
CA SER A 238 40.63 1.16 8.46
C SER A 238 41.48 0.69 9.65
N HIS A 239 42.79 0.47 9.45
CA HIS A 239 43.69 0.22 10.56
C HIS A 239 43.62 1.41 11.53
N SER A 240 43.37 1.10 12.80
CA SER A 240 43.18 2.03 13.91
C SER A 240 44.51 2.40 14.56
N SER A 241 45.53 2.72 13.76
CA SER A 241 46.90 2.96 14.25
C SER A 241 47.27 4.44 14.38
N GLU A 242 46.37 5.40 14.14
CA GLU A 242 46.74 6.83 14.10
C GLU A 242 45.71 7.78 14.74
N MET A 243 45.08 7.46 15.88
CA MET A 243 44.09 8.43 16.39
C MET A 243 43.85 8.47 17.90
N PHE A 244 44.89 8.23 18.70
CA PHE A 244 44.87 8.56 20.13
C PHE A 244 46.15 9.19 20.69
N ASP A 245 47.15 9.50 19.86
CA ASP A 245 48.33 10.27 20.28
C ASP A 245 48.42 11.57 19.47
N SER A 246 47.83 12.64 20.01
CA SER A 246 48.30 14.04 19.91
C SER A 246 47.14 14.95 20.29
N ASP A 247 47.08 15.29 21.57
CA ASP A 247 46.70 16.60 22.11
C ASP A 247 47.04 16.54 23.62
N GLU A 248 48.34 16.52 23.90
CA GLU A 248 48.93 17.19 25.08
C GLU A 248 49.32 18.62 24.66
#